data_AF-H8I9K9-F1
#
_entry.id   AF-H8I9K9-F1
#
_cell.length_a   1.000
_cell.length_b   1.000
_cell.length_c   1.000
_cell.angle_alpha   90.00
_cell.angle_beta   90.00
_cell.angle_gamma   90.00
#
_symmetry.space_group_name_H-M   'P 1'
#
loop_
_entity.id
_entity.type
_entity.pdbx_description
1 polymer ?
#
loop_
_entity_poly.entity_id
_entity_poly.type
_entity_poly.pdbx_seq_one_letter_code
_entity_poly.pdbx_strand_id
1 'polypeptide(L)'
;MEKNANMATKLFFRASANSISPKNNIFKFMLQKSHTMQVDEKLDRELKALARKNKAGIHEVSPEDIVVGEWVRWKCMFGCKGYGKHLSCPPYVPGPQQTREMLKEYKKAYLVHFKGIPGIKEIDPDEVPANWHAFLAPLILWIHDTVYELEQHAFYSGYYKALGFGAYPCYYCEECVAEQSKGPVDVSFKRDCRHAEKVRPSMEAVGIDVFATVRKLGLPIEVIPCKDNQYGKFMHPSFDSYGLLLID
;
A
#
# COMPACT_ATOMS: atom_id res chain seq x y z
N MET A 1 51.69 29.05 -59.18
CA MET A 1 51.61 27.63 -58.74
C MET A 1 50.21 27.18 -59.12
N GLU A 2 50.05 26.66 -60.35
CA GLU A 2 49.75 25.24 -60.64
C GLU A 2 48.38 24.80 -60.09
N LYS A 3 47.47 24.11 -60.79
CA LYS A 3 47.33 23.60 -62.16
C LYS A 3 45.87 23.06 -62.25
N ASN A 4 45.20 23.34 -63.37
CA ASN A 4 44.35 22.44 -64.17
C ASN A 4 43.25 21.52 -63.57
N ALA A 5 42.00 21.80 -64.00
CA ALA A 5 41.05 20.97 -64.77
C ALA A 5 40.90 19.44 -64.57
N ASN A 6 39.63 19.01 -64.41
CA ASN A 6 38.87 17.91 -65.09
C ASN A 6 37.91 17.20 -64.10
N MET A 7 36.59 17.16 -64.31
CA MET A 7 35.78 16.38 -65.26
C MET A 7 35.26 15.04 -64.67
N ALA A 8 33.93 14.94 -64.58
CA ALA A 8 33.06 13.75 -64.63
C ALA A 8 33.13 12.64 -63.55
N THR A 9 31.97 12.33 -62.92
CA THR A 9 31.11 11.14 -63.20
C THR A 9 30.27 10.73 -61.98
N LYS A 10 28.99 10.44 -62.27
CA LYS A 10 27.93 9.76 -61.48
C LYS A 10 28.37 8.96 -60.24
N LEU A 11 27.61 9.09 -59.15
CA LEU A 11 27.16 7.90 -58.40
C LEU A 11 25.77 8.11 -57.81
N PHE A 12 24.84 7.25 -58.23
CA PHE A 12 23.55 7.02 -57.61
C PHE A 12 23.73 6.58 -56.16
N PHE A 13 23.02 7.20 -55.22
CA PHE A 13 22.67 6.54 -53.96
C PHE A 13 21.15 6.60 -53.78
N ARG A 14 20.52 5.45 -54.02
CA ARG A 14 19.18 5.12 -53.56
C ARG A 14 19.20 5.09 -52.03
N ALA A 15 18.57 6.05 -51.37
CA ALA A 15 18.11 5.85 -50.00
C ALA A 15 16.79 5.07 -50.06
N SER A 16 16.87 3.80 -49.71
CA SER A 16 15.73 2.92 -49.47
C SER A 16 14.87 3.49 -48.34
N ALA A 17 13.72 4.06 -48.68
CA ALA A 17 12.64 4.29 -47.74
C ALA A 17 12.09 2.93 -47.30
N ASN A 18 12.56 2.42 -46.17
CA ASN A 18 11.92 1.30 -45.48
C ASN A 18 10.52 1.76 -45.05
N SER A 19 9.53 1.44 -45.89
CA SER A 19 8.11 1.58 -45.58
C SER A 19 7.73 0.46 -44.61
N ILE A 20 7.88 0.72 -43.31
CA ILE A 20 7.31 -0.12 -42.26
C ILE A 20 5.79 0.00 -42.39
N SER A 21 5.12 -1.09 -42.80
CA SER A 21 3.68 -1.07 -43.03
C SER A 21 2.92 -0.87 -41.70
N PRO A 22 1.86 -0.04 -41.66
CA PRO A 22 1.08 0.22 -40.45
C PRO A 22 0.38 -1.03 -39.87
N LYS A 23 0.18 -2.09 -40.67
CA LYS A 23 -0.45 -3.35 -40.22
C LYS A 23 0.44 -4.16 -39.26
N ASN A 24 1.77 -4.10 -39.42
CA ASN A 24 2.70 -4.82 -38.53
C ASN A 24 2.77 -4.20 -37.12
N ASN A 25 2.50 -2.90 -37.00
CA ASN A 25 2.48 -2.20 -35.70
C ASN A 25 1.24 -2.54 -34.88
N ILE A 26 0.08 -2.67 -35.53
CA ILE A 26 -1.18 -3.04 -34.85
C ILE A 26 -1.09 -4.46 -34.28
N PHE A 27 -0.57 -5.41 -35.06
CA PHE A 27 -0.43 -6.80 -34.62
C PHE A 27 0.55 -6.95 -33.44
N LYS A 28 1.69 -6.24 -33.50
CA LYS A 28 2.67 -6.20 -32.39
C LYS A 28 2.07 -5.56 -31.13
N PHE A 29 1.31 -4.49 -31.28
CA PHE A 29 0.62 -3.82 -30.17
C PHE A 29 -0.47 -4.71 -29.53
N MET A 30 -1.25 -5.43 -30.35
CA MET A 30 -2.24 -6.40 -29.86
C MET A 30 -1.60 -7.54 -29.08
N LEU A 31 -0.50 -8.11 -29.61
CA LEU A 31 0.24 -9.17 -28.92
C LEU A 31 0.83 -8.69 -27.58
N GLN A 32 1.39 -7.47 -27.56
CA GLN A 32 1.91 -6.87 -26.33
C GLN A 32 0.79 -6.65 -25.30
N LYS A 33 -0.36 -6.11 -25.72
CA LYS A 33 -1.54 -5.99 -24.85
C LYS A 33 -2.02 -7.34 -24.32
N SER A 34 -2.12 -8.37 -25.16
CA SER A 34 -2.55 -9.69 -24.72
C SER A 34 -1.57 -10.32 -23.73
N HIS A 35 -0.28 -10.10 -23.91
CA HIS A 35 0.74 -10.59 -22.99
C HIS A 35 0.67 -9.86 -21.64
N THR A 36 0.55 -8.52 -21.64
CA THR A 36 0.37 -7.73 -20.41
C THR A 36 -0.89 -8.14 -19.66
N MET A 37 -2.02 -8.36 -20.36
CA MET A 37 -3.24 -8.86 -19.73
C MET A 37 -3.06 -10.24 -19.09
N GLN A 38 -2.35 -11.16 -19.74
CA GLN A 38 -2.07 -12.49 -19.18
C GLN A 38 -1.16 -12.43 -17.94
N VAL A 39 -0.20 -11.50 -17.91
CA VAL A 39 0.68 -11.27 -16.75
C VAL A 39 -0.13 -10.71 -15.58
N ASP A 40 -1.00 -9.73 -15.84
CA ASP A 40 -1.90 -9.15 -14.84
C ASP A 40 -2.86 -10.17 -14.23
N GLU A 41 -3.47 -11.02 -15.05
CA GLU A 41 -4.35 -12.10 -14.58
C GLU A 41 -3.61 -13.14 -13.75
N LYS A 42 -2.34 -13.41 -14.09
CA LYS A 42 -1.50 -14.32 -13.31
C LYS A 42 -1.21 -13.73 -11.93
N LEU A 43 -0.77 -12.47 -11.86
CA LEU A 43 -0.49 -11.81 -10.58
C LEU A 43 -1.74 -11.78 -9.71
N ASP A 44 -2.89 -11.37 -10.24
CA ASP A 44 -4.14 -11.30 -9.49
C ASP A 44 -4.50 -12.65 -8.84
N ARG A 45 -4.36 -13.77 -9.59
CA ARG A 45 -4.56 -15.12 -9.03
C ARG A 45 -3.57 -15.45 -7.91
N GLU A 46 -2.31 -15.08 -8.07
CA GLU A 46 -1.27 -15.34 -7.07
C GLU A 46 -1.48 -14.52 -5.80
N LEU A 47 -1.81 -13.23 -5.91
CA LEU A 47 -2.16 -12.37 -4.77
C LEU A 47 -3.39 -12.91 -4.03
N LYS A 48 -4.42 -13.34 -4.77
CA LYS A 48 -5.61 -14.00 -4.19
C LYS A 48 -5.27 -15.30 -3.48
N ALA A 49 -4.37 -16.11 -4.02
CA ALA A 49 -3.93 -17.34 -3.35
C ALA A 49 -3.13 -17.04 -2.08
N LEU A 50 -2.25 -16.04 -2.13
CA LEU A 50 -1.42 -15.63 -1.00
C LEU A 50 -2.25 -15.03 0.14
N ALA A 51 -3.19 -14.14 -0.18
CA ALA A 51 -4.14 -13.60 0.79
C ALA A 51 -4.95 -14.72 1.47
N ARG A 52 -5.48 -15.69 0.70
CA ARG A 52 -6.21 -16.84 1.26
C ARG A 52 -5.35 -17.71 2.17
N LYS A 53 -4.10 -18.00 1.77
CA LYS A 53 -3.11 -18.72 2.61
C LYS A 53 -2.92 -18.01 3.95
N ASN A 54 -2.87 -16.67 3.91
CA ASN A 54 -2.80 -15.82 5.09
C ASN A 54 -4.16 -15.53 5.73
N LYS A 55 -5.24 -16.23 5.35
CA LYS A 55 -6.60 -16.07 5.91
C LYS A 55 -7.20 -14.66 5.75
N ALA A 56 -6.73 -13.90 4.78
CA ALA A 56 -7.24 -12.57 4.43
C ALA A 56 -8.10 -12.61 3.16
N GLY A 57 -9.07 -11.71 3.07
CA GLY A 57 -9.77 -11.38 1.83
C GLY A 57 -8.96 -10.39 1.01
N ILE A 58 -9.17 -10.36 -0.31
CA ILE A 58 -8.56 -9.35 -1.19
C ILE A 58 -9.58 -8.91 -2.24
N HIS A 59 -9.71 -7.60 -2.41
CA HIS A 59 -10.71 -6.96 -3.25
C HIS A 59 -10.04 -5.88 -4.10
N GLU A 60 -10.22 -5.94 -5.41
CA GLU A 60 -9.72 -4.90 -6.31
C GLU A 60 -10.48 -3.59 -6.09
N VAL A 61 -9.75 -2.48 -6.10
CA VAL A 61 -10.29 -1.11 -6.02
C VAL A 61 -9.54 -0.23 -7.01
N SER A 62 -10.23 0.71 -7.65
CA SER A 62 -9.56 1.72 -8.46
C SER A 62 -8.77 2.67 -7.56
N PRO A 63 -7.51 3.02 -7.85
CA PRO A 63 -6.78 4.03 -7.09
C PRO A 63 -7.52 5.37 -6.97
N GLU A 64 -8.34 5.73 -7.96
CA GLU A 64 -9.18 6.95 -7.94
C GLU A 64 -10.35 6.87 -6.95
N ASP A 65 -10.73 5.66 -6.54
CA ASP A 65 -11.77 5.44 -5.55
C ASP A 65 -11.28 5.53 -4.11
N ILE A 66 -9.96 5.52 -3.89
CA ILE A 66 -9.34 5.65 -2.57
C ILE A 66 -9.52 7.09 -2.08
N VAL A 67 -10.30 7.22 -1.00
CA VAL A 67 -10.66 8.51 -0.43
C VAL A 67 -9.57 8.95 0.53
N VAL A 68 -9.00 10.13 0.28
CA VAL A 68 -8.05 10.78 1.19
C VAL A 68 -8.72 11.99 1.83
N GLY A 69 -8.55 12.17 3.13
CA GLY A 69 -9.19 13.24 3.90
C GLY A 69 -8.21 13.94 4.84
N GLU A 70 -8.20 15.28 4.83
CA GLU A 70 -7.37 16.05 5.78
C GLU A 70 -7.77 15.75 7.23
N TRP A 71 -9.06 15.58 7.47
CA TRP A 71 -9.62 15.28 8.79
C TRP A 71 -9.03 13.99 9.40
N VAL A 72 -8.59 13.03 8.58
CA VAL A 72 -8.00 11.77 9.05
C VAL A 72 -6.72 12.06 9.84
N ARG A 73 -5.87 12.98 9.33
CA ARG A 73 -4.67 13.44 10.05
C ARG A 73 -5.02 14.10 11.38
N TRP A 74 -6.08 14.93 11.41
CA TRP A 74 -6.56 15.55 12.64
C TRP A 74 -7.05 14.50 13.66
N LYS A 75 -7.75 13.46 13.23
CA LYS A 75 -8.16 12.35 14.10
C LYS A 75 -6.97 11.56 14.64
N CYS A 76 -5.90 11.35 13.85
CA CYS A 76 -4.66 10.80 14.38
C CYS A 76 -4.07 11.69 15.47
N MET A 77 -3.94 13.00 15.22
CA MET A 77 -3.30 13.95 16.15
C MET A 77 -4.05 14.11 17.48
N PHE A 78 -5.39 14.15 17.43
CA PHE A 78 -6.21 14.54 18.59
C PHE A 78 -7.14 13.43 19.09
N GLY A 79 -7.10 12.24 18.48
CA GLY A 79 -7.98 11.12 18.83
C GLY A 79 -7.28 9.77 19.00
N CYS A 80 -5.97 9.67 18.76
CA CYS A 80 -5.22 8.42 18.84
C CYS A 80 -4.12 8.48 19.91
N LYS A 81 -4.12 7.51 20.83
CA LYS A 81 -3.05 7.35 21.85
C LYS A 81 -1.70 6.92 21.24
N GLY A 82 -1.69 6.49 19.97
CA GLY A 82 -0.51 6.06 19.22
C GLY A 82 0.18 7.16 18.42
N TYR A 83 -0.36 8.38 18.39
CA TYR A 83 0.24 9.48 17.63
C TYR A 83 1.66 9.80 18.11
N GLY A 84 2.60 9.94 17.18
CA GLY A 84 4.00 10.26 17.47
C GLY A 84 4.82 9.11 18.09
N LYS A 85 4.21 7.95 18.36
CA LYS A 85 4.88 6.83 19.03
C LYS A 85 5.63 5.90 18.09
N HIS A 86 5.05 5.58 16.94
CA HIS A 86 5.63 4.62 15.99
C HIS A 86 6.07 5.30 14.71
N LEU A 87 7.22 4.88 14.15
CA LEU A 87 7.73 5.40 12.86
C LEU A 87 6.82 5.12 11.64
N SER A 88 5.83 4.26 11.80
CA SER A 88 4.75 3.99 10.84
C SER A 88 3.56 4.96 10.97
N CYS A 89 3.61 5.90 11.92
CA CYS A 89 2.54 6.85 12.20
C CYS A 89 3.01 8.30 12.01
N PRO A 90 2.07 9.25 11.88
CA PRO A 90 2.39 10.67 11.93
C PRO A 90 3.14 11.05 13.23
N PRO A 91 4.08 12.01 13.17
CA PRO A 91 4.41 12.86 12.02
C PRO A 91 5.44 12.27 11.04
N TYR A 92 5.86 11.00 11.21
CA TYR A 92 6.98 10.41 10.48
C TYR A 92 6.62 9.82 9.11
N VAL A 93 5.38 10.04 8.65
CA VAL A 93 4.82 9.47 7.41
C VAL A 93 4.14 10.55 6.57
N PRO A 94 3.99 10.32 5.25
CA PRO A 94 3.40 11.31 4.34
C PRO A 94 2.06 11.86 4.81
N GLY A 95 1.85 13.14 4.56
CA GLY A 95 0.57 13.81 4.81
C GLY A 95 -0.48 13.53 3.72
N PRO A 96 -1.75 13.87 3.96
CA PRO A 96 -2.84 13.60 3.03
C PRO A 96 -2.59 14.14 1.60
N GLN A 97 -2.05 15.36 1.46
CA GLN A 97 -1.70 15.91 0.15
C GLN A 97 -0.69 15.03 -0.62
N GLN A 98 0.39 14.61 0.03
CA GLN A 98 1.42 13.76 -0.58
C GLN A 98 0.82 12.40 -0.98
N THR A 99 -0.08 11.86 -0.16
CA THR A 99 -0.79 10.61 -0.45
C THR A 99 -1.67 10.75 -1.69
N ARG A 100 -2.41 11.86 -1.87
CA ARG A 100 -3.20 12.08 -3.10
C ARG A 100 -2.35 12.09 -4.35
N GLU A 101 -1.21 12.77 -4.32
CA GLU A 101 -0.32 12.84 -5.48
C GLU A 101 0.28 11.48 -5.81
N MET A 102 0.72 10.73 -4.78
CA MET A 102 1.26 9.39 -4.95
C MET A 102 0.23 8.43 -5.56
N LEU A 103 -1.03 8.46 -5.11
CA LEU A 103 -2.09 7.58 -5.63
C LEU A 103 -2.33 7.74 -7.14
N LYS A 104 -2.12 8.94 -7.71
CA LYS A 104 -2.29 9.18 -9.16
C LYS A 104 -1.30 8.42 -10.03
N GLU A 105 -0.21 7.92 -9.44
CA GLU A 105 0.80 7.19 -10.20
C GLU A 105 0.54 5.69 -10.31
N TYR A 106 -0.54 5.16 -9.73
CA TYR A 106 -0.87 3.74 -9.73
C TYR A 106 -2.08 3.47 -10.61
N LYS A 107 -2.13 2.28 -11.22
CA LYS A 107 -3.23 1.88 -12.11
C LYS A 107 -4.20 0.89 -11.47
N LYS A 108 -3.73 0.12 -10.48
CA LYS A 108 -4.53 -0.88 -9.78
C LYS A 108 -4.21 -0.85 -8.29
N ALA A 109 -5.20 -1.24 -7.50
CA ALA A 109 -5.05 -1.37 -6.07
C ALA A 109 -5.91 -2.53 -5.55
N TYR A 110 -5.53 -3.04 -4.38
CA TYR A 110 -6.26 -4.09 -3.68
C TYR A 110 -6.45 -3.70 -2.22
N LEU A 111 -7.69 -3.75 -1.75
CA LEU A 111 -8.01 -3.76 -0.33
C LEU A 111 -7.85 -5.18 0.20
N VAL A 112 -7.07 -5.33 1.26
CA VAL A 112 -6.82 -6.61 1.92
C VAL A 112 -7.63 -6.63 3.21
N HIS A 113 -8.62 -7.52 3.30
CA HIS A 113 -9.59 -7.57 4.40
C HIS A 113 -9.21 -8.62 5.44
N PHE A 114 -9.16 -8.20 6.69
CA PHE A 114 -8.83 -9.02 7.85
C PHE A 114 -10.01 -9.02 8.81
N LYS A 115 -10.60 -10.20 9.04
CA LYS A 115 -11.81 -10.36 9.84
C LYS A 115 -11.49 -10.95 11.21
N GLY A 116 -11.85 -10.20 12.25
CA GLY A 116 -11.70 -10.58 13.65
C GLY A 116 -10.28 -10.40 14.19
N ILE A 117 -10.13 -10.69 15.49
CA ILE A 117 -8.83 -10.72 16.15
C ILE A 117 -8.34 -12.18 16.22
N PRO A 118 -7.13 -12.52 15.72
CA PRO A 118 -6.62 -13.87 15.73
C PRO A 118 -6.62 -14.49 17.14
N GLY A 119 -7.26 -15.66 17.27
CA GLY A 119 -7.30 -16.42 18.52
C GLY A 119 -8.35 -15.95 19.54
N ILE A 120 -9.11 -14.88 19.25
CA ILE A 120 -10.10 -14.32 20.19
C ILE A 120 -11.51 -14.48 19.60
N LYS A 121 -12.37 -15.22 20.31
CA LYS A 121 -13.77 -15.45 19.91
C LYS A 121 -14.76 -14.56 20.64
N GLU A 122 -14.45 -14.22 21.88
CA GLU A 122 -15.28 -13.40 22.76
C GLU A 122 -14.36 -12.42 23.49
N ILE A 123 -14.88 -11.24 23.82
CA ILE A 123 -14.18 -10.21 24.59
C ILE A 123 -15.14 -9.74 25.68
N ASP A 124 -14.66 -9.75 26.92
CA ASP A 124 -15.24 -8.96 28.00
C ASP A 124 -14.60 -7.56 27.98
N PRO A 125 -15.37 -6.48 27.78
CA PRO A 125 -14.87 -5.10 27.82
C PRO A 125 -14.09 -4.72 29.09
N ASP A 126 -14.40 -5.36 30.23
CA ASP A 126 -13.76 -5.07 31.51
C ASP A 126 -12.44 -5.85 31.69
N GLU A 127 -12.19 -6.89 30.88
CA GLU A 127 -10.94 -7.65 30.87
C GLU A 127 -9.94 -7.15 29.83
N VAL A 128 -10.32 -6.22 28.95
CA VAL A 128 -9.38 -5.64 27.98
C VAL A 128 -8.32 -4.82 28.73
N PRO A 129 -7.02 -5.14 28.59
CA PRO A 129 -5.97 -4.47 29.34
C PRO A 129 -5.84 -3.00 28.93
N ALA A 130 -5.40 -2.16 29.87
CA ALA A 130 -5.17 -0.73 29.61
C ALA A 130 -4.19 -0.51 28.44
N ASN A 131 -3.18 -1.37 28.30
CA ASN A 131 -2.32 -1.45 27.12
C ASN A 131 -2.91 -2.40 26.06
N TRP A 132 -4.07 -2.02 25.52
CA TRP A 132 -4.77 -2.80 24.50
C TRP A 132 -3.99 -2.87 23.17
N HIS A 133 -2.98 -2.02 22.94
CA HIS A 133 -2.13 -2.11 21.74
C HIS A 133 -1.32 -3.40 21.74
N ALA A 134 -0.68 -3.74 22.86
CA ALA A 134 0.00 -5.03 23.05
C ALA A 134 -0.97 -6.21 22.93
N PHE A 135 -2.20 -6.06 23.42
CA PHE A 135 -3.26 -7.06 23.28
C PHE A 135 -3.64 -7.32 21.80
N LEU A 136 -3.63 -6.28 20.96
CA LEU A 136 -3.89 -6.42 19.53
C LEU A 136 -2.66 -6.80 18.70
N ALA A 137 -1.49 -7.01 19.33
CA ALA A 137 -0.25 -7.34 18.62
C ALA A 137 -0.39 -8.48 17.60
N PRO A 138 -1.08 -9.61 17.89
CA PRO A 138 -1.27 -10.68 16.91
C PRO A 138 -2.04 -10.23 15.66
N LEU A 139 -3.06 -9.38 15.81
CA LEU A 139 -3.82 -8.81 14.70
C LEU A 139 -2.93 -7.88 13.87
N ILE A 140 -2.19 -6.99 14.54
CA ILE A 140 -1.36 -6.00 13.87
C ILE A 140 -0.23 -6.67 13.09
N LEU A 141 0.47 -7.63 13.70
CA LEU A 141 1.52 -8.40 13.03
C LEU A 141 0.97 -9.19 11.84
N TRP A 142 -0.20 -9.84 12.01
CA TRP A 142 -0.86 -10.55 10.92
C TRP A 142 -1.15 -9.64 9.72
N ILE A 143 -1.67 -8.44 9.96
CA ILE A 143 -1.97 -7.45 8.91
C ILE A 143 -0.68 -7.00 8.23
N HIS A 144 0.31 -6.54 9.00
CA HIS A 144 1.55 -5.97 8.45
C HIS A 144 2.37 -7.01 7.70
N ASP A 145 2.51 -8.24 8.22
CA ASP A 145 3.23 -9.31 7.53
C ASP A 145 2.51 -9.76 6.26
N THR A 146 1.18 -9.84 6.27
CA THR A 146 0.41 -10.20 5.06
C THR A 146 0.56 -9.15 3.98
N VAL A 147 0.45 -7.86 4.33
CA VAL A 147 0.61 -6.75 3.38
C VAL A 147 2.05 -6.72 2.83
N TYR A 148 3.05 -6.92 3.68
CA TYR A 148 4.45 -7.00 3.25
C TYR A 148 4.68 -8.18 2.30
N GLU A 149 4.16 -9.38 2.60
CA GLU A 149 4.30 -10.56 1.73
C GLU A 149 3.65 -10.33 0.35
N LEU A 150 2.46 -9.70 0.31
CA LEU A 150 1.77 -9.34 -0.93
C LEU A 150 2.56 -8.29 -1.74
N GLU A 151 3.09 -7.26 -1.09
CA GLU A 151 3.93 -6.24 -1.73
C GLU A 151 5.19 -6.85 -2.32
N GLN A 152 5.93 -7.66 -1.55
CA GLN A 152 7.15 -8.32 -2.01
C GLN A 152 6.84 -9.25 -3.19
N HIS A 153 5.75 -10.02 -3.12
CA HIS A 153 5.35 -10.90 -4.23
C HIS A 153 5.07 -10.10 -5.50
N ALA A 154 4.32 -9.00 -5.41
CA ALA A 154 4.04 -8.13 -6.55
C ALA A 154 5.32 -7.50 -7.12
N PHE A 155 6.18 -6.96 -6.25
CA PHE A 155 7.46 -6.35 -6.62
C PHE A 155 8.35 -7.34 -7.40
N TYR A 156 8.58 -8.54 -6.85
CA TYR A 156 9.41 -9.56 -7.50
C TYR A 156 8.75 -10.21 -8.72
N SER A 157 7.44 -10.01 -8.90
CA SER A 157 6.72 -10.41 -10.12
C SER A 157 6.81 -9.38 -11.26
N GLY A 158 7.53 -8.27 -11.05
CA GLY A 158 7.79 -7.25 -12.08
C GLY A 158 7.06 -5.93 -11.89
N TYR A 159 6.18 -5.83 -10.87
CA TYR A 159 5.46 -4.58 -10.54
C TYR A 159 6.34 -3.76 -9.59
N TYR A 160 7.41 -3.19 -10.13
CA TYR A 160 8.49 -2.54 -9.38
C TYR A 160 8.04 -1.34 -8.53
N LYS A 161 6.83 -0.81 -8.78
CA LYS A 161 6.21 0.25 -7.97
C LYS A 161 5.36 -0.28 -6.81
N ALA A 162 5.22 -1.60 -6.63
CA ALA A 162 4.34 -2.16 -5.61
C ALA A 162 4.58 -1.54 -4.23
N LEU A 163 3.50 -1.10 -3.58
CA LEU A 163 3.56 -0.43 -2.29
C LEU A 163 2.37 -0.80 -1.41
N GLY A 164 2.65 -1.27 -0.21
CA GLY A 164 1.70 -1.71 0.79
C GLY A 164 1.47 -0.70 1.92
N PHE A 165 0.26 -0.72 2.46
CA PHE A 165 -0.16 0.01 3.66
C PHE A 165 -0.91 -0.95 4.58
N GLY A 166 -0.53 -0.99 5.86
CA GLY A 166 -1.19 -1.82 6.85
C GLY A 166 -2.44 -1.18 7.45
N ALA A 167 -2.83 -1.68 8.62
CA ALA A 167 -3.75 -1.03 9.55
C ALA A 167 -3.08 -0.96 10.92
N TYR A 168 -3.47 0.03 11.73
CA TYR A 168 -2.97 0.26 13.08
C TYR A 168 -1.47 0.63 13.16
N PRO A 169 -1.00 1.21 14.28
CA PRO A 169 0.42 1.42 14.51
C PRO A 169 1.21 0.10 14.54
N CYS A 170 2.38 0.09 13.91
CA CYS A 170 3.28 -1.06 13.83
C CYS A 170 3.64 -1.61 15.23
N TYR A 171 3.67 -2.94 15.35
CA TYR A 171 4.03 -3.67 16.58
C TYR A 171 5.17 -4.68 16.36
N TYR A 172 6.05 -4.49 15.38
CA TYR A 172 7.20 -5.41 15.19
C TYR A 172 8.18 -5.42 16.37
N CYS A 173 8.18 -4.35 17.17
CA CYS A 173 8.94 -4.22 18.40
C CYS A 173 7.98 -3.86 19.53
N GLU A 174 8.29 -4.33 20.73
CA GLU A 174 7.52 -3.99 21.94
C GLU A 174 7.53 -2.49 22.22
N GLU A 175 8.65 -1.83 21.97
CA GLU A 175 8.80 -0.39 22.09
C GLU A 175 9.58 0.16 20.88
N CYS A 176 8.96 1.11 20.17
CA CYS A 176 9.55 1.72 19.00
C CYS A 176 10.74 2.60 19.37
N VAL A 177 11.76 2.67 18.50
CA VAL A 177 12.91 3.59 18.67
C VAL A 177 12.46 5.06 18.78
N ALA A 178 11.31 5.41 18.21
CA ALA A 178 10.70 6.73 18.37
C ALA A 178 10.17 6.96 19.80
N GLU A 179 9.60 5.95 20.47
CA GLU A 179 9.17 6.06 21.88
C GLU A 179 10.37 6.08 22.84
N GLN A 180 11.43 5.34 22.51
CA GLN A 180 12.67 5.29 23.31
C GLN A 180 13.45 6.61 23.27
N SER A 181 13.22 7.45 22.26
CA SER A 181 13.96 8.70 22.10
C SER A 181 13.59 9.71 23.18
N LYS A 182 14.62 10.20 23.88
CA LYS A 182 14.48 11.31 24.84
C LYS A 182 14.55 12.69 24.16
N GLY A 183 14.92 12.74 22.88
CA GLY A 183 15.06 13.95 22.08
C GLY A 183 14.06 14.02 20.94
N PRO A 184 14.09 15.10 20.13
CA PRO A 184 13.23 15.24 18.96
C PRO A 184 13.37 14.04 18.03
N VAL A 185 12.25 13.49 17.59
CA VAL A 185 12.19 12.45 16.56
C VAL A 185 11.71 13.10 15.27
N ASP A 186 12.45 12.87 14.20
CA ASP A 186 12.08 13.29 12.85
C ASP A 186 12.14 12.10 11.87
N VAL A 187 11.90 12.36 10.59
CA VAL A 187 11.88 11.32 9.56
C VAL A 187 13.23 10.60 9.40
N SER A 188 14.36 11.18 9.83
CA SER A 188 15.68 10.57 9.73
C SER A 188 15.85 9.37 10.68
N PHE A 189 15.08 9.32 11.78
CA PHE A 189 15.04 8.17 12.70
C PHE A 189 14.55 6.88 12.04
N LYS A 190 13.96 6.95 10.85
CA LYS A 190 13.64 5.75 10.07
C LYS A 190 14.85 4.85 9.83
N ARG A 191 16.06 5.41 9.74
CA ARG A 191 17.30 4.62 9.58
C ARG A 191 17.61 3.73 10.79
N ASP A 192 17.07 4.07 11.95
CA ASP A 192 17.28 3.36 13.22
C ASP A 192 16.16 2.34 13.48
N CYS A 193 15.16 2.24 12.60
CA CYS A 193 14.13 1.23 12.70
C CYS A 193 14.73 -0.17 12.54
N ARG A 194 14.47 -1.05 13.52
CA ARG A 194 14.96 -2.43 13.56
C ARG A 194 14.27 -3.36 12.54
N HIS A 195 13.25 -2.84 11.85
CA HIS A 195 12.42 -3.55 10.87
C HIS A 195 12.12 -2.65 9.66
N ALA A 196 13.09 -1.81 9.26
CA ALA A 196 12.93 -0.81 8.21
C ALA A 196 12.48 -1.41 6.87
N GLU A 197 12.86 -2.66 6.60
CA GLU A 197 12.49 -3.42 5.42
C GLU A 197 11.00 -3.79 5.39
N LYS A 198 10.42 -4.13 6.56
CA LYS A 198 9.03 -4.59 6.68
C LYS A 198 8.03 -3.48 6.98
N VAL A 199 8.44 -2.48 7.78
CA VAL A 199 7.49 -1.49 8.30
C VAL A 199 6.78 -0.77 7.17
N ARG A 200 5.46 -0.78 7.20
CA ARG A 200 4.61 0.03 6.33
C ARG A 200 3.74 0.95 7.18
N PRO A 201 3.48 2.19 6.73
CA PRO A 201 2.47 3.01 7.39
C PRO A 201 1.10 2.35 7.24
N SER A 202 0.18 2.65 8.17
CA SER A 202 -1.21 2.25 8.00
C SER A 202 -1.95 3.19 7.03
N MET A 203 -3.07 2.73 6.48
CA MET A 203 -3.90 3.53 5.59
C MET A 203 -4.30 4.88 6.25
N GLU A 204 -4.78 4.83 7.48
CA GLU A 204 -5.19 6.01 8.24
C GLU A 204 -4.00 6.93 8.59
N ALA A 205 -2.80 6.37 8.81
CA ALA A 205 -1.60 7.15 9.11
C ALA A 205 -1.21 8.10 7.97
N VAL A 206 -1.47 7.70 6.72
CA VAL A 206 -1.19 8.52 5.52
C VAL A 206 -2.40 9.33 5.05
N GLY A 207 -3.48 9.37 5.84
CA GLY A 207 -4.65 10.21 5.57
C GLY A 207 -5.72 9.57 4.70
N ILE A 208 -5.67 8.25 4.46
CA ILE A 208 -6.74 7.54 3.75
C ILE A 208 -7.93 7.39 4.70
N ASP A 209 -9.08 7.84 4.25
CA ASP A 209 -10.38 7.60 4.86
C ASP A 209 -10.80 6.16 4.54
N VAL A 210 -10.39 5.24 5.42
CA VAL A 210 -10.65 3.80 5.27
C VAL A 210 -12.16 3.54 5.19
N PHE A 211 -12.97 4.24 5.99
CA PHE A 211 -14.42 4.07 6.02
C PHE A 211 -15.04 4.39 4.67
N ALA A 212 -14.77 5.59 4.13
CA ALA A 212 -15.33 5.99 2.85
C ALA A 212 -14.81 5.12 1.70
N THR A 213 -13.52 4.73 1.76
CA THR A 213 -12.89 3.89 0.74
C THR A 213 -13.53 2.51 0.65
N VAL A 214 -13.64 1.79 1.77
CA VAL A 214 -14.15 0.40 1.74
C VAL A 214 -15.67 0.34 1.51
N ARG A 215 -16.42 1.36 1.97
CA ARG A 215 -17.88 1.45 1.75
C ARG A 215 -18.25 1.61 0.28
N LYS A 216 -17.38 2.20 -0.55
CA LYS A 216 -17.58 2.24 -2.02
C LYS A 216 -17.66 0.85 -2.64
N LEU A 217 -17.01 -0.15 -2.04
CA LEU A 217 -17.05 -1.54 -2.49
C LEU A 217 -18.16 -2.37 -1.81
N GLY A 218 -18.99 -1.75 -0.97
CA GLY A 218 -19.99 -2.47 -0.17
C GLY A 218 -19.39 -3.42 0.87
N LEU A 219 -18.13 -3.19 1.28
CA LEU A 219 -17.45 -4.00 2.28
C LEU A 219 -17.81 -3.54 3.71
N PRO A 220 -17.86 -4.47 4.69
CA PRO A 220 -18.27 -4.15 6.05
C PRO A 220 -17.20 -3.32 6.77
N ILE A 221 -17.59 -2.18 7.34
CA ILE A 221 -16.75 -1.46 8.29
C ILE A 221 -17.63 -0.63 9.21
N GLU A 222 -17.41 -0.78 10.50
CA GLU A 222 -18.10 0.00 11.51
C GLU A 222 -17.13 0.49 12.58
N VAL A 223 -17.52 1.58 13.24
CA VAL A 223 -16.79 2.04 14.42
C VAL A 223 -16.87 0.95 15.48
N ILE A 224 -15.72 0.53 16.00
CA ILE A 224 -15.66 -0.53 17.01
C ILE A 224 -16.40 -0.03 18.28
N PRO A 225 -17.51 -0.66 18.67
CA PRO A 225 -18.26 -0.25 19.84
C PRO A 225 -17.42 -0.52 21.09
N CYS A 226 -17.36 0.48 21.97
CA CYS A 226 -16.69 0.39 23.25
C CYS A 226 -17.68 0.65 24.39
N LYS A 227 -17.58 -0.12 25.47
CA LYS A 227 -18.40 0.05 26.67
C LYS A 227 -18.23 1.48 27.20
N ASP A 228 -19.36 2.17 27.40
CA ASP A 228 -19.43 3.56 27.87
C ASP A 228 -18.61 4.56 27.04
N ASN A 229 -18.37 4.29 25.74
CA ASN A 229 -17.48 5.06 24.87
C ASN A 229 -16.04 5.17 25.41
N GLN A 230 -15.60 4.25 26.25
CA GLN A 230 -14.26 4.25 26.82
C GLN A 230 -13.27 3.58 25.86
N TYR A 231 -12.29 4.36 25.42
CA TYR A 231 -11.30 3.93 24.43
C TYR A 231 -10.52 2.69 24.90
N GLY A 232 -10.65 1.59 24.15
CA GLY A 232 -10.03 0.29 24.45
C GLY A 232 -10.96 -0.72 25.13
N LYS A 233 -12.19 -0.35 25.52
CA LYS A 233 -13.16 -1.29 26.12
C LYS A 233 -14.05 -1.96 25.08
N PHE A 234 -13.45 -2.73 24.17
CA PHE A 234 -14.14 -3.30 23.00
C PHE A 234 -15.30 -4.22 23.41
N MET A 235 -16.46 -4.09 22.76
CA MET A 235 -17.65 -4.91 23.06
C MET A 235 -17.67 -6.26 22.33
N HIS A 236 -16.84 -6.44 21.31
CA HIS A 236 -16.72 -7.71 20.58
C HIS A 236 -15.37 -7.78 19.85
N PRO A 237 -14.90 -8.99 19.47
CA PRO A 237 -13.67 -9.15 18.69
C PRO A 237 -13.87 -9.07 17.17
N SER A 238 -15.11 -8.92 16.69
CA SER A 238 -15.44 -8.89 15.25
C SER A 238 -15.01 -7.58 14.57
N PHE A 239 -13.70 -7.39 14.42
CA PHE A 239 -13.13 -6.22 13.74
C PHE A 239 -13.04 -6.48 12.24
N ASP A 240 -13.40 -5.49 11.44
CA ASP A 240 -13.11 -5.46 10.01
C ASP A 240 -11.94 -4.49 9.78
N SER A 241 -10.74 -5.06 9.58
CA SER A 241 -9.51 -4.29 9.36
C SER A 241 -9.10 -4.38 7.90
N TYR A 242 -8.50 -3.31 7.37
CA TYR A 242 -8.14 -3.21 5.97
C TYR A 242 -6.70 -2.74 5.78
N GLY A 243 -5.94 -3.51 5.02
CA GLY A 243 -4.70 -3.04 4.38
C GLY A 243 -4.96 -2.65 2.93
N LEU A 244 -3.94 -2.08 2.30
CA LEU A 244 -3.97 -1.65 0.90
C LEU A 244 -2.68 -2.08 0.21
N LEU A 245 -2.77 -2.61 -1.00
CA LEU A 245 -1.66 -2.82 -1.91
C LEU A 245 -1.90 -2.01 -3.18
N LEU A 246 -0.93 -1.20 -3.59
CA LEU A 246 -0.93 -0.47 -4.85
C LEU A 246 0.02 -1.12 -5.86
N ILE A 247 -0.38 -1.23 -7.13
CA ILE A 247 0.46 -1.73 -8.23
C ILE A 247 0.28 -0.85 -9.50
N ASP A 248 1.29 -0.81 -10.38
CA ASP A 248 1.29 0.02 -11.60
C ASP A 248 0.83 -0.69 -12.88
#